data_AF-A0A8R7U5B1-F1
#
_entry.id   AF-A0A8R7U5B1-F1
#
_cell.length_a   1.000
_cell.length_b   1.000
_cell.length_c   1.000
_cell.angle_alpha   90.00
_cell.angle_beta   90.00
_cell.angle_gamma   90.00
#
_symmetry.space_group_name_H-M   'P 1'
#
loop_
_entity.id
_entity.type
_entity.pdbx_description
1 polymer ?
#
loop_
_entity_poly.entity_id
_entity_poly.type
_entity_poly.pdbx_seq_one_letter_code
_entity_poly.pdbx_strand_id
1 'polypeptide(L)'
;MSLSMGACPHAWRHHLHHRGRMWAASPAFRRQLVLLRSLAPTTCAYGGRASSSSLRPHAMSAAAGPVYEADAEAVVRRITPPLDRARHKGQAGKIAIIGGCREYTGAPYFAAISALKVGADLSHVFCTKDAATVIKSYSPELIVHPILEESYSVRDDERESVSSSILTEVIKWMERFDCIVVGPGLGRDSFLMDCVSNIMRHARQANIPTVVDGDGLFLITNNIGLVEDNSLAILTPNVYEYKRLVQRVLNCEVNEENASEQLTALCQKIGGVTIMRKGKADVISDGKKVTQVSTFGSPRRCGGQGDILSGSVAVFSSWALHFLLSNEQPKETSVNPMVLGCIASSLLLRKAAALAFEKNKRSTVTTDIIEFLGQSLEDICPAGR
;
A
#
# COMPACT_ATOMS: atom_id res chain seq x y z
N MET A 1 46.87 -53.86 -34.07
CA MET A 1 45.51 -54.34 -34.39
C MET A 1 44.53 -53.68 -33.43
N SER A 2 43.47 -53.07 -33.98
CA SER A 2 42.16 -52.68 -33.39
C SER A 2 42.05 -51.81 -32.11
N LEU A 3 41.83 -50.51 -32.33
CA LEU A 3 40.69 -49.65 -31.91
C LEU A 3 39.91 -49.84 -30.57
N SER A 4 39.85 -48.72 -29.82
CA SER A 4 38.64 -47.94 -29.41
C SER A 4 37.93 -48.13 -28.04
N MET A 5 37.51 -46.97 -27.49
CA MET A 5 36.64 -46.63 -26.31
C MET A 5 37.36 -46.52 -24.95
N GLY A 6 37.25 -45.48 -24.11
CA GLY A 6 36.45 -44.25 -24.05
C GLY A 6 36.17 -43.92 -22.56
N ALA A 7 36.41 -42.69 -22.07
CA ALA A 7 35.78 -42.13 -20.86
C ALA A 7 36.12 -40.63 -20.64
N CYS A 8 35.08 -39.81 -20.51
CA CYS A 8 35.09 -38.37 -20.17
C CYS A 8 35.40 -38.10 -18.67
N PRO A 9 36.00 -36.95 -18.33
CA PRO A 9 35.98 -36.41 -16.97
C PRO A 9 34.94 -35.27 -16.85
N HIS A 10 33.69 -35.59 -16.50
CA HIS A 10 32.68 -34.60 -16.10
C HIS A 10 32.06 -35.00 -14.75
N ALA A 11 32.71 -34.61 -13.65
CA ALA A 11 32.15 -34.80 -12.31
C ALA A 11 32.61 -33.73 -11.30
N TRP A 12 32.76 -32.46 -11.70
CA TRP A 12 33.13 -31.38 -10.75
C TRP A 12 32.53 -30.00 -11.09
N ARG A 13 31.31 -29.94 -11.65
CA ARG A 13 30.64 -28.65 -11.95
C ARG A 13 29.17 -28.49 -11.54
N HIS A 14 28.57 -29.44 -10.83
CA HIS A 14 27.14 -29.35 -10.48
C HIS A 14 26.80 -28.89 -9.05
N HIS A 15 27.78 -28.63 -8.17
CA HIS A 15 27.48 -28.31 -6.77
C HIS A 15 27.50 -26.82 -6.36
N LEU A 16 27.83 -25.89 -7.26
CA LEU A 16 27.92 -24.45 -6.93
C LEU A 16 26.70 -23.62 -7.33
N HIS A 17 25.78 -24.11 -8.19
CA HIS A 17 24.61 -23.33 -8.61
C HIS A 17 23.39 -23.39 -7.66
N HIS A 18 23.37 -24.31 -6.69
CA HIS A 18 22.21 -24.46 -5.79
C HIS A 18 22.27 -23.61 -4.51
N ARG A 19 23.44 -23.09 -4.10
CA ARG A 19 23.56 -22.30 -2.86
C ARG A 19 23.20 -20.82 -3.00
N GLY A 20 23.18 -20.27 -4.23
CA GLY A 20 22.79 -18.87 -4.49
C GLY A 20 21.27 -18.63 -4.54
N ARG A 21 20.45 -19.67 -4.71
CA ARG A 21 18.99 -19.55 -4.82
C ARG A 21 18.22 -19.64 -3.50
N MET A 22 18.85 -20.11 -2.42
CA MET A 22 18.15 -20.29 -1.13
C MET A 22 17.95 -19.01 -0.33
N TRP A 23 18.80 -17.99 -0.53
CA TRP A 23 18.70 -16.72 0.21
C TRP A 23 17.67 -15.73 -0.38
N ALA A 24 17.27 -15.93 -1.64
CA ALA A 24 16.25 -15.14 -2.32
C ALA A 24 14.79 -15.51 -1.95
N ALA A 25 14.60 -16.53 -1.09
CA ALA A 25 13.27 -17.04 -0.76
C ALA A 25 12.59 -16.30 0.41
N SER A 26 13.34 -15.66 1.31
CA SER A 26 12.76 -14.97 2.46
C SER A 26 12.01 -13.69 2.01
N PRO A 27 10.73 -13.50 2.39
CA PRO A 27 9.99 -12.25 2.15
C PRO A 27 10.73 -11.03 2.70
N ALA A 28 11.41 -11.14 3.85
CA ALA A 28 12.18 -10.07 4.45
C ALA A 28 13.37 -9.63 3.56
N PHE A 29 14.10 -10.59 3.00
CA PHE A 29 15.22 -10.30 2.10
C PHE A 29 14.77 -9.64 0.80
N ARG A 30 13.64 -10.08 0.24
CA ARG A 30 13.03 -9.47 -0.95
C ARG A 30 12.64 -8.01 -0.71
N ARG A 31 12.03 -7.71 0.44
CA ARG A 31 11.67 -6.32 0.80
C ARG A 31 12.90 -5.43 1.00
N GLN A 32 13.95 -5.97 1.63
CA GLN A 32 15.20 -5.23 1.82
C GLN A 32 15.91 -4.90 0.50
N LEU A 33 15.89 -5.81 -0.48
CA LEU A 33 16.39 -5.55 -1.83
C LEU A 33 15.65 -4.41 -2.53
N VAL A 34 14.32 -4.29 -2.33
CA VAL A 34 13.56 -3.17 -2.90
C VAL A 34 13.98 -1.85 -2.27
N LEU A 35 14.07 -1.78 -0.94
CA LEU A 35 14.52 -0.55 -0.27
C LEU A 35 15.87 -0.09 -0.78
N LEU A 36 16.82 -1.01 -0.97
CA LEU A 36 18.13 -0.68 -1.55
C LEU A 36 18.02 -0.16 -2.99
N ARG A 37 17.12 -0.71 -3.80
CA ARG A 37 16.89 -0.27 -5.19
C ARG A 37 16.11 1.04 -5.30
N SER A 38 15.19 1.33 -4.38
CA SER A 38 14.37 2.56 -4.37
C SER A 38 15.10 3.76 -3.75
N LEU A 39 16.07 3.49 -2.86
CA LEU A 39 16.91 4.50 -2.18
C LEU A 39 18.24 4.78 -2.89
N ALA A 40 18.64 4.00 -3.90
CA ALA A 40 19.89 4.22 -4.62
C ALA A 40 19.88 5.60 -5.31
N PRO A 41 20.83 6.51 -4.97
CA PRO A 41 20.92 7.79 -5.65
C PRO A 41 21.28 7.59 -7.11
N THR A 42 20.52 8.23 -8.00
CA THR A 42 20.89 8.36 -9.41
C THR A 42 22.22 9.11 -9.49
N THR A 43 23.31 8.44 -9.85
CA THR A 43 24.56 9.10 -10.21
C THR A 43 24.32 9.89 -11.49
N CYS A 44 23.90 11.15 -11.35
CA CYS A 44 23.87 12.09 -12.45
C CYS A 44 25.29 12.63 -12.59
N ALA A 45 26.04 12.07 -13.55
CA ALA A 45 27.33 12.61 -13.94
C ALA A 45 27.10 13.93 -14.69
N TYR A 46 27.21 15.05 -13.98
CA TYR A 46 27.38 16.36 -14.60
C TYR A 46 28.56 17.06 -13.94
N GLY A 47 29.68 17.08 -14.67
CA GLY A 47 30.83 17.91 -14.34
C GLY A 47 30.51 19.38 -14.62
N GLY A 48 30.77 20.25 -13.65
CA GLY A 48 30.62 21.69 -13.80
C GLY A 48 31.20 22.43 -12.60
N ARG A 49 32.22 23.24 -12.84
CA ARG A 49 33.02 23.99 -11.87
C ARG A 49 32.18 24.88 -10.94
N ALA A 50 32.60 24.93 -9.68
CA ALA A 50 32.12 25.89 -8.69
C ALA A 50 32.68 27.31 -8.95
N SER A 51 31.80 28.31 -8.89
CA SER A 51 32.17 29.70 -8.62
C SER A 51 31.12 30.33 -7.73
N SER A 52 31.58 30.89 -6.61
CA SER A 52 30.81 31.50 -5.52
C SER A 52 30.38 32.93 -5.84
N SER A 53 29.11 33.27 -5.62
CA SER A 53 28.70 34.66 -5.33
C SER A 53 27.36 34.75 -4.58
N SER A 54 27.45 35.30 -3.36
CA SER A 54 26.46 36.01 -2.53
C SER A 54 24.95 35.86 -2.83
N LEU A 55 24.23 35.27 -1.87
CA LEU A 55 22.77 35.26 -1.76
C LEU A 55 22.24 36.54 -1.11
N ARG A 56 21.37 37.26 -1.81
CA ARG A 56 20.33 38.14 -1.22
C ARG A 56 18.99 37.41 -1.37
N PRO A 57 18.08 37.45 -0.38
CA PRO A 57 16.78 36.82 -0.51
C PRO A 57 15.91 37.67 -1.45
N HIS A 58 15.57 37.13 -2.61
CA HIS A 58 14.43 37.58 -3.39
C HIS A 58 13.33 36.54 -3.23
N ALA A 59 12.17 37.01 -2.79
CA ALA A 59 10.94 36.24 -2.78
C ALA A 59 10.66 35.75 -4.21
N MET A 60 10.91 34.47 -4.45
CA MET A 60 10.51 33.82 -5.69
C MET A 60 9.06 33.38 -5.54
N SER A 61 8.18 33.99 -6.34
CA SER A 61 6.91 33.39 -6.69
C SER A 61 7.22 32.07 -7.40
N ALA A 62 7.06 30.95 -6.69
CA ALA A 62 7.24 29.62 -7.24
C ALA A 62 5.96 29.25 -8.00
N ALA A 63 6.09 29.11 -9.32
CA ALA A 63 5.03 28.53 -10.13
C ALA A 63 4.90 27.05 -9.79
N ALA A 64 3.70 26.65 -9.36
CA ALA A 64 3.37 25.27 -8.98
C ALA A 64 3.99 24.24 -9.95
N GLY A 65 4.82 23.34 -9.43
CA GLY A 65 5.42 22.27 -10.22
C GLY A 65 4.36 21.43 -10.98
N PRO A 66 4.67 20.94 -12.19
CA PRO A 66 3.69 20.29 -13.07
C PRO A 66 3.08 19.04 -12.43
N VAL A 67 1.76 18.90 -12.53
CA VAL A 67 1.01 17.68 -12.20
C VAL A 67 0.83 16.86 -13.47
N TYR A 68 1.29 15.61 -13.47
CA TYR A 68 1.24 14.75 -14.64
C TYR A 68 0.04 13.79 -14.58
N GLU A 69 -0.76 13.72 -15.64
CA GLU A 69 -1.75 12.66 -15.78
C GLU A 69 -1.04 11.30 -15.91
N ALA A 70 -1.44 10.32 -15.12
CA ALA A 70 -0.89 8.98 -15.20
C ALA A 70 -1.53 8.18 -16.35
N ASP A 71 -0.73 7.43 -17.10
CA ASP A 71 -1.22 6.34 -17.95
C ASP A 71 -1.58 5.14 -17.06
N ALA A 72 -2.71 5.27 -16.37
CA ALA A 72 -3.10 4.33 -15.32
C ALA A 72 -3.45 2.94 -15.89
N GLU A 73 -3.97 2.85 -17.12
CA GLU A 73 -4.21 1.55 -17.77
C GLU A 73 -2.91 0.81 -18.07
N ALA A 74 -1.89 1.49 -18.59
CA ALA A 74 -0.58 0.88 -18.80
C ALA A 74 0.04 0.40 -17.49
N VAL A 75 -0.12 1.16 -16.39
CA VAL A 75 0.33 0.74 -15.06
C VAL A 75 -0.37 -0.55 -14.63
N VAL A 76 -1.71 -0.60 -14.72
CA VAL A 76 -2.49 -1.81 -14.35
C VAL A 76 -2.04 -3.03 -15.15
N ARG A 77 -1.93 -2.91 -16.48
CA ARG A 77 -1.48 -4.02 -17.35
C ARG A 77 -0.06 -4.49 -17.02
N ARG A 78 0.82 -3.57 -16.62
CA ARG A 78 2.22 -3.85 -16.32
C ARG A 78 2.40 -4.60 -15.00
N ILE A 79 1.66 -4.22 -13.95
CA ILE A 79 1.86 -4.78 -12.61
C ILE A 79 0.96 -5.97 -12.29
N THR A 80 -0.21 -6.09 -12.96
CA THR A 80 -1.13 -7.21 -12.72
C THR A 80 -0.48 -8.52 -13.15
N PRO A 81 -0.32 -9.48 -12.24
CA PRO A 81 0.41 -10.70 -12.56
C PRO A 81 -0.51 -11.66 -13.34
N PRO A 82 0.03 -12.43 -14.31
CA PRO A 82 -0.78 -13.34 -15.09
C PRO A 82 -1.35 -14.47 -14.23
N LEU A 83 -2.56 -14.92 -14.58
CA LEU A 83 -3.12 -16.15 -14.05
C LEU A 83 -2.43 -17.33 -14.73
N ASP A 84 -1.67 -18.11 -13.96
CA ASP A 84 -0.88 -19.23 -14.46
C ASP A 84 -1.15 -20.46 -13.59
N ARG A 85 -1.36 -21.62 -14.23
CA ARG A 85 -1.60 -22.91 -13.57
C ARG A 85 -0.42 -23.36 -12.72
N ALA A 86 0.78 -22.87 -12.99
CA ALA A 86 1.97 -23.15 -12.18
C ALA A 86 1.99 -22.37 -10.85
N ARG A 87 1.15 -21.33 -10.69
CA ARG A 87 1.09 -20.55 -9.45
C ARG A 87 0.25 -21.24 -8.39
N HIS A 88 0.60 -20.99 -7.13
CA HIS A 88 -0.07 -21.56 -5.97
C HIS A 88 -0.62 -20.48 -5.06
N LYS A 89 -1.63 -20.84 -4.26
CA LYS A 89 -2.26 -19.97 -3.26
C LYS A 89 -1.21 -19.27 -2.39
N GLY A 90 -1.31 -17.95 -2.34
CA GLY A 90 -0.43 -17.05 -1.60
C GLY A 90 0.68 -16.42 -2.45
N GLN A 91 0.74 -16.68 -3.77
CA GLN A 91 1.71 -16.07 -4.67
C GLN A 91 1.17 -14.82 -5.40
N ALA A 92 -0.14 -14.59 -5.37
CA ALA A 92 -0.80 -13.40 -5.92
C ALA A 92 -1.26 -12.41 -4.83
N GLY A 93 -0.70 -12.52 -3.62
CA GLY A 93 -0.87 -11.53 -2.56
C GLY A 93 -1.57 -12.08 -1.32
N LYS A 94 -0.94 -11.87 -0.17
CA LYS A 94 -1.51 -12.07 1.16
C LYS A 94 -1.64 -10.72 1.84
N ILE A 95 -2.86 -10.23 1.96
CA ILE A 95 -3.16 -8.90 2.50
C ILE A 95 -3.69 -9.05 3.93
N ALA A 96 -3.28 -8.18 4.84
CA ALA A 96 -3.86 -8.08 6.17
C ALA A 96 -4.45 -6.70 6.41
N ILE A 97 -5.65 -6.67 6.98
CA ILE A 97 -6.37 -5.46 7.38
C ILE A 97 -6.34 -5.43 8.90
N ILE A 98 -5.87 -4.33 9.47
CA ILE A 98 -5.75 -4.08 10.90
C ILE A 98 -6.69 -2.94 11.25
N GLY A 99 -7.80 -3.28 11.90
CA GLY A 99 -8.90 -2.35 12.17
C GLY A 99 -10.14 -3.13 12.57
N GLY A 100 -11.29 -2.47 12.61
CA GLY A 100 -12.52 -3.05 13.16
C GLY A 100 -12.53 -3.02 14.68
N CYS A 101 -13.31 -2.09 15.22
CA CYS A 101 -13.69 -2.02 16.62
C CYS A 101 -15.18 -2.39 16.79
N ARG A 102 -15.66 -2.34 18.04
CA ARG A 102 -17.05 -2.62 18.39
C ARG A 102 -18.07 -1.89 17.51
N GLU A 103 -17.84 -0.62 17.18
CA GLU A 103 -18.77 0.20 16.39
C GLU A 103 -18.61 0.03 14.88
N TYR A 104 -17.37 -0.16 14.40
CA TYR A 104 -17.04 -0.04 12.98
C TYR A 104 -16.64 -1.37 12.34
N THR A 105 -17.61 -2.24 12.12
CA THR A 105 -17.39 -3.58 11.54
C THR A 105 -17.42 -3.61 10.01
N GLY A 106 -18.05 -2.63 9.35
CA GLY A 106 -18.20 -2.60 7.89
C GLY A 106 -16.93 -2.20 7.13
N ALA A 107 -16.19 -1.21 7.64
CA ALA A 107 -14.96 -0.71 7.02
C ALA A 107 -13.88 -1.79 6.82
N PRO A 108 -13.49 -2.58 7.84
CA PRO A 108 -12.49 -3.64 7.64
C PRO A 108 -12.98 -4.72 6.67
N TYR A 109 -14.30 -5.02 6.64
CA TYR A 109 -14.87 -5.93 5.65
C TYR A 109 -14.70 -5.39 4.23
N PHE A 110 -15.07 -4.13 3.97
CA PHE A 110 -14.97 -3.54 2.63
C PHE A 110 -13.53 -3.51 2.12
N ALA A 111 -12.55 -3.19 2.98
CA ALA A 111 -11.15 -3.28 2.60
C ALA A 111 -10.73 -4.73 2.29
N ALA A 112 -11.10 -5.68 3.13
CA ALA A 112 -10.68 -7.07 3.01
C ALA A 112 -11.31 -7.79 1.80
N ILE A 113 -12.60 -7.59 1.56
CA ILE A 113 -13.29 -8.21 0.42
C ILE A 113 -12.87 -7.57 -0.91
N SER A 114 -12.56 -6.28 -0.91
CA SER A 114 -12.05 -5.60 -2.11
C SER A 114 -10.68 -6.15 -2.49
N ALA A 115 -9.80 -6.42 -1.52
CA ALA A 115 -8.52 -7.07 -1.81
C ALA A 115 -8.70 -8.43 -2.52
N LEU A 116 -9.65 -9.26 -2.06
CA LEU A 116 -9.97 -10.53 -2.75
C LEU A 116 -10.56 -10.31 -4.14
N LYS A 117 -11.47 -9.34 -4.29
CA LYS A 117 -12.11 -9.02 -5.59
C LYS A 117 -11.14 -8.44 -6.62
N VAL A 118 -10.09 -7.75 -6.18
CA VAL A 118 -9.00 -7.32 -7.07
C VAL A 118 -8.14 -8.51 -7.51
N GLY A 119 -7.96 -9.51 -6.64
CA GLY A 119 -7.25 -10.75 -6.98
C GLY A 119 -6.19 -11.19 -5.98
N ALA A 120 -6.22 -10.69 -4.73
CA ALA A 120 -5.40 -11.28 -3.67
C ALA A 120 -5.83 -12.73 -3.40
N ASP A 121 -4.86 -13.61 -3.17
CA ASP A 121 -5.13 -15.02 -2.85
C ASP A 121 -5.68 -15.21 -1.43
N LEU A 122 -5.27 -14.32 -0.51
CA LEU A 122 -5.58 -14.39 0.90
C LEU A 122 -5.79 -12.99 1.48
N SER A 123 -6.88 -12.84 2.23
CA SER A 123 -7.22 -11.59 2.92
C SER A 123 -7.53 -11.90 4.38
N HIS A 124 -6.74 -11.32 5.26
CA HIS A 124 -6.83 -11.49 6.71
C HIS A 124 -7.34 -10.22 7.36
N VAL A 125 -8.17 -10.34 8.40
CA VAL A 125 -8.65 -9.20 9.19
C VAL A 125 -8.26 -9.40 10.64
N PHE A 126 -7.46 -8.51 11.19
CA PHE A 126 -7.15 -8.42 12.61
C PHE A 126 -8.03 -7.34 13.22
N CYS A 127 -8.98 -7.75 14.05
CA CYS A 127 -10.00 -6.88 14.62
C CYS A 127 -10.25 -7.20 16.09
N THR A 128 -11.10 -6.40 16.72
CA THR A 128 -11.57 -6.69 18.07
C THR A 128 -12.49 -7.92 18.10
N LYS A 129 -12.62 -8.54 19.27
CA LYS A 129 -13.51 -9.70 19.46
C LYS A 129 -14.95 -9.38 19.09
N ASP A 130 -15.44 -8.21 19.47
CA ASP A 130 -16.79 -7.73 19.17
C ASP A 130 -17.05 -7.57 17.67
N ALA A 131 -16.06 -7.10 16.91
CA ALA A 131 -16.18 -6.93 15.48
C ALA A 131 -16.16 -8.27 14.71
N ALA A 132 -15.48 -9.27 15.26
CA ALA A 132 -15.10 -10.47 14.51
C ALA A 132 -16.30 -11.31 14.06
N THR A 133 -17.28 -11.54 14.93
CA THR A 133 -18.46 -12.36 14.59
C THR A 133 -19.26 -11.72 13.46
N VAL A 134 -19.40 -10.39 13.48
CA VAL A 134 -20.11 -9.63 12.45
C VAL A 134 -19.37 -9.73 11.12
N ILE A 135 -18.05 -9.49 11.11
CA ILE A 135 -17.23 -9.54 9.89
C ILE A 135 -17.23 -10.96 9.28
N LYS A 136 -17.09 -12.00 10.10
CA LYS A 136 -17.16 -13.41 9.65
C LYS A 136 -18.50 -13.74 9.01
N SER A 137 -19.58 -13.11 9.48
CA SER A 137 -20.93 -13.33 8.95
C SER A 137 -21.16 -12.67 7.59
N TYR A 138 -20.37 -11.66 7.22
CA TYR A 138 -20.46 -11.02 5.90
C TYR A 138 -19.84 -11.86 4.79
N SER A 139 -18.78 -12.65 5.07
CA SER A 139 -18.15 -13.52 4.07
C SER A 139 -17.34 -14.66 4.71
N PRO A 140 -17.53 -15.91 4.27
CA PRO A 140 -16.73 -17.04 4.72
C PRO A 140 -15.32 -17.08 4.11
N GLU A 141 -15.04 -16.26 3.09
CA GLU A 141 -13.75 -16.21 2.41
C GLU A 141 -12.66 -15.49 3.23
N LEU A 142 -13.07 -14.63 4.18
CA LEU A 142 -12.15 -13.82 4.97
C LEU A 142 -11.60 -14.59 6.16
N ILE A 143 -10.30 -14.47 6.40
CA ILE A 143 -9.65 -15.07 7.57
C ILE A 143 -9.62 -14.01 8.70
N VAL A 144 -10.57 -14.11 9.62
CA VAL A 144 -10.77 -13.09 10.67
C VAL A 144 -10.18 -13.54 12.01
N HIS A 145 -9.26 -12.73 12.54
CA HIS A 145 -8.49 -12.93 13.75
C HIS A 145 -8.97 -11.97 14.87
N PRO A 146 -9.75 -12.47 15.86
CA PRO A 146 -10.30 -11.68 16.96
C PRO A 146 -9.28 -11.46 18.08
N ILE A 147 -8.21 -10.71 17.80
CA ILE A 147 -7.09 -10.58 18.74
C ILE A 147 -6.84 -9.16 19.23
N LEU A 148 -7.47 -8.14 18.64
CA LEU A 148 -7.36 -6.78 19.16
C LEU A 148 -8.32 -6.59 20.34
N GLU A 149 -7.98 -5.65 21.23
CA GLU A 149 -8.75 -5.33 22.42
C GLU A 149 -8.89 -3.81 22.56
N GLU A 150 -10.00 -3.37 23.14
CA GLU A 150 -10.28 -1.96 23.47
C GLU A 150 -10.13 -1.74 24.97
N SER A 151 -9.87 -0.48 25.37
CA SER A 151 -9.58 -0.13 26.77
C SER A 151 -10.60 -0.66 27.79
N TYR A 152 -11.89 -0.75 27.43
CA TYR A 152 -12.93 -1.21 28.35
C TYR A 152 -12.85 -2.71 28.69
N SER A 153 -12.16 -3.51 27.86
CA SER A 153 -12.01 -4.96 28.06
C SER A 153 -10.71 -5.33 28.80
N VAL A 154 -9.88 -4.34 29.15
CA VAL A 154 -8.53 -4.56 29.68
C VAL A 154 -8.34 -3.75 30.96
N ARG A 155 -7.90 -4.43 32.03
CA ARG A 155 -7.57 -3.76 33.30
C ARG A 155 -6.26 -3.00 33.17
N ASP A 156 -6.12 -1.88 33.87
CA ASP A 156 -4.96 -0.99 33.73
C ASP A 156 -3.62 -1.68 34.07
N ASP A 157 -3.61 -2.57 35.06
CA ASP A 157 -2.46 -3.38 35.47
C ASP A 157 -2.08 -4.48 34.45
N GLU A 158 -2.96 -4.79 33.51
CA GLU A 158 -2.77 -5.85 32.50
C GLU A 158 -2.44 -5.30 31.11
N ARG A 159 -2.58 -3.98 30.89
CA ARG A 159 -2.43 -3.35 29.56
C ARG A 159 -1.13 -3.70 28.85
N GLU A 160 0.00 -3.66 29.56
CA GLU A 160 1.31 -3.96 28.97
C GLU A 160 1.43 -5.43 28.55
N SER A 161 0.97 -6.35 29.41
CA SER A 161 0.93 -7.79 29.14
C SER A 161 0.02 -8.10 27.95
N VAL A 162 -1.19 -7.52 27.92
CA VAL A 162 -2.14 -7.69 26.82
C VAL A 162 -1.58 -7.12 25.53
N SER A 163 -1.04 -5.90 25.53
CA SER A 163 -0.41 -5.30 24.34
C SER A 163 0.72 -6.17 23.77
N SER A 164 1.56 -6.72 24.66
CA SER A 164 2.64 -7.64 24.28
C SER A 164 2.13 -8.96 23.71
N SER A 165 1.05 -9.50 24.27
CA SER A 165 0.38 -10.71 23.77
C SER A 165 -0.23 -10.48 22.39
N ILE A 166 -0.95 -9.37 22.19
CA ILE A 166 -1.51 -8.96 20.89
C ILE A 166 -0.41 -8.89 19.84
N LEU A 167 0.68 -8.17 20.15
CA LEU A 167 1.81 -8.04 19.23
C LEU A 167 2.40 -9.40 18.88
N THR A 168 2.57 -10.28 19.87
CA THR A 168 3.10 -11.64 19.65
C THR A 168 2.21 -12.46 18.72
N GLU A 169 0.88 -12.41 18.89
CA GLU A 169 -0.06 -13.12 18.03
C GLU A 169 -0.06 -12.58 16.59
N VAL A 170 0.01 -11.26 16.41
CA VAL A 170 0.10 -10.64 15.08
C VAL A 170 1.40 -11.03 14.38
N ILE A 171 2.54 -10.98 15.09
CA ILE A 171 3.88 -11.25 14.53
C ILE A 171 3.96 -12.66 13.89
N LYS A 172 3.29 -13.67 14.46
CA LYS A 172 3.23 -15.04 13.91
C LYS A 172 2.78 -15.08 12.44
N TRP A 173 1.95 -14.12 12.05
CA TRP A 173 1.42 -13.99 10.70
C TRP A 173 2.14 -12.92 9.88
N MET A 174 2.58 -11.85 10.54
CA MET A 174 3.00 -10.59 9.93
C MET A 174 4.02 -10.76 8.80
N GLU A 175 5.06 -11.58 8.99
CA GLU A 175 6.10 -11.78 7.97
C GLU A 175 5.56 -12.39 6.67
N ARG A 176 4.41 -13.08 6.74
CA ARG A 176 3.76 -13.71 5.58
C ARG A 176 3.00 -12.72 4.72
N PHE A 177 2.64 -11.53 5.22
CA PHE A 177 1.82 -10.59 4.45
C PHE A 177 2.66 -9.81 3.44
N ASP A 178 2.15 -9.67 2.23
CA ASP A 178 2.82 -8.90 1.18
C ASP A 178 2.53 -7.40 1.34
N CYS A 179 1.41 -7.04 1.98
CA CYS A 179 1.08 -5.68 2.39
C CYS A 179 0.06 -5.71 3.55
N ILE A 180 0.12 -4.72 4.44
CA ILE A 180 -0.90 -4.50 5.47
C ILE A 180 -1.67 -3.19 5.22
N VAL A 181 -2.93 -3.15 5.61
CA VAL A 181 -3.79 -1.97 5.64
C VAL A 181 -4.12 -1.67 7.09
N VAL A 182 -3.90 -0.44 7.54
CA VAL A 182 -4.15 -0.01 8.92
C VAL A 182 -5.19 1.11 8.93
N GLY A 183 -6.20 0.95 9.78
CA GLY A 183 -7.15 2.01 10.08
C GLY A 183 -8.62 1.82 9.67
N PRO A 184 -9.01 1.00 8.67
CA PRO A 184 -10.42 0.75 8.36
C PRO A 184 -11.21 0.30 9.58
N GLY A 185 -12.07 1.18 10.09
CA GLY A 185 -12.88 0.94 11.28
C GLY A 185 -12.10 0.78 12.59
N LEU A 186 -10.89 1.33 12.69
CA LEU A 186 -10.06 1.19 13.90
C LEU A 186 -10.67 1.90 15.13
N GLY A 187 -11.49 2.93 14.93
CA GLY A 187 -12.00 3.75 16.03
C GLY A 187 -10.91 4.65 16.59
N ARG A 188 -11.08 5.15 17.82
CA ARG A 188 -10.11 6.06 18.48
C ARG A 188 -9.88 5.72 19.95
N ASP A 189 -10.15 4.48 20.32
CA ASP A 189 -9.78 3.96 21.64
C ASP A 189 -8.26 4.03 21.82
N SER A 190 -7.80 4.59 22.94
CA SER A 190 -6.38 4.88 23.14
C SER A 190 -5.53 3.62 23.27
N PHE A 191 -6.02 2.61 24.02
CA PHE A 191 -5.32 1.35 24.17
C PHE A 191 -5.18 0.60 22.84
N LEU A 192 -6.25 0.55 22.05
CA LEU A 192 -6.23 -0.05 20.72
C LEU A 192 -5.23 0.68 19.80
N MET A 193 -5.20 2.01 19.82
CA MET A 193 -4.26 2.84 19.06
C MET A 193 -2.80 2.57 19.45
N ASP A 194 -2.51 2.38 20.74
CA ASP A 194 -1.17 2.03 21.23
C ASP A 194 -0.74 0.64 20.76
N CYS A 195 -1.65 -0.35 20.82
CA CYS A 195 -1.39 -1.69 20.31
C CYS A 195 -1.11 -1.68 18.80
N VAL A 196 -1.91 -0.95 18.02
CA VAL A 196 -1.69 -0.80 16.58
C VAL A 196 -0.40 -0.04 16.27
N SER A 197 -0.01 0.95 17.09
CA SER A 197 1.29 1.60 16.97
C SER A 197 2.45 0.62 17.08
N ASN A 198 2.39 -0.32 18.04
CA ASN A 198 3.40 -1.36 18.20
C ASN A 198 3.47 -2.30 16.99
N ILE A 199 2.31 -2.69 16.45
CA ILE A 199 2.21 -3.47 15.22
C ILE A 199 2.85 -2.71 14.04
N MET A 200 2.56 -1.43 13.86
CA MET A 200 3.12 -0.61 12.77
C MET A 200 4.64 -0.46 12.89
N ARG A 201 5.17 -0.27 14.11
CA ARG A 201 6.63 -0.24 14.35
C ARG A 201 7.28 -1.55 13.91
N HIS A 202 6.70 -2.69 14.27
CA HIS A 202 7.22 -3.99 13.86
C HIS A 202 7.12 -4.19 12.34
N ALA A 203 6.00 -3.82 11.73
CA ALA A 203 5.82 -3.90 10.28
C ALA A 203 6.88 -3.07 9.52
N ARG A 204 7.18 -1.87 10.01
CA ARG A 204 8.26 -1.01 9.50
C ARG A 204 9.62 -1.68 9.62
N GLN A 205 9.96 -2.25 10.79
CA GLN A 205 11.22 -2.98 11.00
C GLN A 205 11.36 -4.19 10.07
N ALA A 206 10.25 -4.88 9.79
CA ALA A 206 10.17 -6.00 8.86
C ALA A 206 10.03 -5.59 7.38
N ASN A 207 10.09 -4.27 7.09
CA ASN A 207 9.93 -3.66 5.76
C ASN A 207 8.65 -4.07 5.04
N ILE A 208 7.56 -4.29 5.78
CA ILE A 208 6.27 -4.69 5.21
C ILE A 208 5.58 -3.44 4.65
N PRO A 209 5.20 -3.43 3.35
CA PRO A 209 4.41 -2.35 2.78
C PRO A 209 3.14 -2.10 3.57
N THR A 210 2.86 -0.83 3.88
CA THR A 210 1.79 -0.45 4.81
C THR A 210 0.94 0.66 4.20
N VAL A 211 -0.34 0.38 3.97
CA VAL A 211 -1.35 1.36 3.60
C VAL A 211 -2.04 1.86 4.86
N VAL A 212 -2.18 3.17 5.01
CA VAL A 212 -2.84 3.80 6.16
C VAL A 212 -4.03 4.62 5.67
N ASP A 213 -5.23 4.26 6.14
CA ASP A 213 -6.48 4.92 5.79
C ASP A 213 -7.35 5.19 7.03
N GLY A 214 -8.36 6.04 6.91
CA GLY A 214 -9.35 6.29 7.97
C GLY A 214 -8.70 6.71 9.30
N ASP A 215 -9.10 6.07 10.40
CA ASP A 215 -8.55 6.40 11.74
C ASP A 215 -7.06 5.98 11.90
N GLY A 216 -6.51 5.18 10.99
CA GLY A 216 -5.06 5.01 10.88
C GLY A 216 -4.35 6.32 10.55
N LEU A 217 -4.96 7.19 9.74
CA LEU A 217 -4.40 8.52 9.46
C LEU A 217 -4.53 9.46 10.65
N PHE A 218 -5.57 9.28 11.48
CA PHE A 218 -5.66 9.95 12.78
C PHE A 218 -4.48 9.53 13.67
N LEU A 219 -4.18 8.23 13.76
CA LEU A 219 -3.02 7.74 14.50
C LEU A 219 -1.71 8.36 14.00
N ILE A 220 -1.47 8.33 12.69
CA ILE A 220 -0.26 8.92 12.07
C ILE A 220 -0.16 10.42 12.32
N THR A 221 -1.25 11.16 12.23
CA THR A 221 -1.24 12.61 12.49
C THR A 221 -0.81 12.90 13.93
N ASN A 222 -1.15 12.04 14.89
CA ASN A 222 -0.71 12.19 16.28
C ASN A 222 0.71 11.66 16.52
N ASN A 223 1.19 10.73 15.70
CA ASN A 223 2.51 10.11 15.82
C ASN A 223 3.15 9.82 14.44
N ILE A 224 3.76 10.84 13.84
CA ILE A 224 4.38 10.77 12.50
C ILE A 224 5.53 9.76 12.46
N GLY A 225 6.22 9.53 13.58
CA GLY A 225 7.35 8.59 13.68
C GLY A 225 7.02 7.14 13.33
N LEU A 226 5.73 6.78 13.28
CA LEU A 226 5.27 5.45 12.84
C LEU A 226 5.52 5.21 11.34
N VAL A 227 5.57 6.25 10.52
CA VAL A 227 5.79 6.18 9.06
C VAL A 227 6.98 7.01 8.58
N GLU A 228 7.65 7.71 9.49
CA GLU A 228 8.82 8.53 9.18
C GLU A 228 9.90 7.68 8.48
N ASP A 229 10.51 8.22 7.42
CA ASP A 229 11.53 7.55 6.60
C ASP A 229 11.12 6.16 6.04
N ASN A 230 9.82 5.90 5.89
CA ASN A 230 9.31 4.65 5.35
C ASN A 230 8.74 4.81 3.93
N SER A 231 9.59 4.59 2.93
CA SER A 231 9.18 4.66 1.51
C SER A 231 8.19 3.56 1.07
N LEU A 232 7.95 2.55 1.91
CA LEU A 232 6.95 1.49 1.71
C LEU A 232 5.60 1.81 2.41
N ALA A 233 5.48 2.97 3.05
CA ALA A 233 4.22 3.43 3.61
C ALA A 233 3.44 4.28 2.58
N ILE A 234 2.12 4.10 2.58
CA ILE A 234 1.16 4.85 1.77
C ILE A 234 0.13 5.47 2.70
N LEU A 235 -0.08 6.77 2.58
CA LEU A 235 -1.16 7.48 3.25
C LEU A 235 -2.26 7.82 2.23
N THR A 236 -3.52 7.49 2.51
CA THR A 236 -4.65 7.75 1.59
C THR A 236 -5.64 8.81 2.11
N PRO A 237 -5.20 10.03 2.47
CA PRO A 237 -6.09 11.01 3.11
C PRO A 237 -7.18 11.53 2.18
N ASN A 238 -8.39 11.69 2.72
CA ASN A 238 -9.40 12.57 2.15
C ASN A 238 -9.01 14.05 2.36
N VAL A 239 -9.83 14.96 1.84
CA VAL A 239 -9.57 16.41 1.91
C VAL A 239 -9.36 16.91 3.35
N TYR A 240 -10.10 16.39 4.34
CA TYR A 240 -10.00 16.83 5.73
C TYR A 240 -8.83 16.18 6.47
N GLU A 241 -8.55 14.90 6.21
CA GLU A 241 -7.35 14.22 6.71
C GLU A 241 -6.08 14.87 6.17
N TYR A 242 -6.07 15.25 4.89
CA TYR A 242 -4.94 15.91 4.24
C TYR A 242 -4.68 17.28 4.89
N LYS A 243 -5.73 18.08 5.13
CA LYS A 243 -5.61 19.36 5.84
C LYS A 243 -4.96 19.19 7.22
N ARG A 244 -5.38 18.17 7.98
CA ARG A 244 -4.80 17.87 9.30
C ARG A 244 -3.34 17.45 9.22
N LEU A 245 -2.98 16.61 8.25
CA LEU A 245 -1.59 16.20 8.01
C LEU A 245 -0.69 17.39 7.64
N VAL A 246 -1.15 18.25 6.71
CA VAL A 246 -0.41 19.46 6.31
C VAL A 246 -0.19 20.39 7.49
N GLN A 247 -1.25 20.69 8.26
CA GLN A 247 -1.13 21.53 9.45
C GLN A 247 -0.16 20.93 10.47
N ARG A 248 -0.18 19.61 10.66
CA ARG A 248 0.66 18.95 11.64
C ARG A 248 2.14 18.93 11.24
N VAL A 249 2.44 18.68 9.98
CA VAL A 249 3.81 18.40 9.50
C VAL A 249 4.49 19.65 8.93
N LEU A 250 3.74 20.47 8.19
CA LEU A 250 4.27 21.68 7.53
C LEU A 250 3.95 22.96 8.32
N ASN A 251 3.09 22.88 9.35
CA ASN A 251 2.68 24.02 10.16
C ASN A 251 2.07 25.16 9.33
N CYS A 252 1.25 24.82 8.33
CA CYS A 252 0.56 25.76 7.46
C CYS A 252 -0.80 25.22 7.01
N GLU A 253 -1.61 26.07 6.40
CA GLU A 253 -2.88 25.66 5.80
C GLU A 253 -2.70 25.09 4.39
N VAL A 254 -3.70 24.33 3.93
CA VAL A 254 -3.72 23.83 2.54
C VAL A 254 -3.91 25.00 1.59
N ASN A 255 -3.00 25.12 0.63
CA ASN A 255 -3.08 26.10 -0.43
C ASN A 255 -3.25 25.37 -1.78
N GLU A 256 -4.35 25.66 -2.48
CA GLU A 256 -4.65 25.00 -3.75
C GLU A 256 -3.82 25.55 -4.92
N GLU A 257 -3.32 26.78 -4.83
CA GLU A 257 -2.48 27.41 -5.87
C GLU A 257 -1.12 26.69 -6.00
N ASN A 258 -0.59 26.18 -4.88
CA ASN A 258 0.68 25.45 -4.83
C ASN A 258 0.51 24.00 -4.34
N ALA A 259 -0.66 23.40 -4.57
CA ALA A 259 -1.01 22.07 -4.05
C ALA A 259 0.03 20.97 -4.40
N SER A 260 0.61 21.04 -5.61
CA SER A 260 1.64 20.11 -6.09
C SER A 260 2.94 20.21 -5.26
N GLU A 261 3.39 21.43 -4.99
CA GLU A 261 4.60 21.71 -4.22
C GLU A 261 4.38 21.35 -2.75
N GLN A 262 3.23 21.70 -2.19
CA GLN A 262 2.88 21.38 -0.81
C GLN A 262 2.81 19.87 -0.58
N LEU A 263 2.22 19.11 -1.52
CA LEU A 263 2.19 17.65 -1.44
C LEU A 263 3.60 17.07 -1.51
N THR A 264 4.44 17.57 -2.41
CA THR A 264 5.84 17.14 -2.54
C THR A 264 6.62 17.42 -1.26
N ALA A 265 6.52 18.64 -0.71
CA ALA A 265 7.14 19.03 0.53
C ALA A 265 6.65 18.19 1.72
N LEU A 266 5.36 17.87 1.77
CA LEU A 266 4.78 17.00 2.81
C LEU A 266 5.41 15.60 2.76
N CYS A 267 5.48 14.97 1.59
CA CYS A 267 6.09 13.66 1.43
C CYS A 267 7.57 13.67 1.83
N GLN A 268 8.33 14.68 1.39
CA GLN A 268 9.74 14.84 1.72
C GLN A 268 9.94 15.06 3.22
N LYS A 269 9.10 15.88 3.87
CA LYS A 269 9.20 16.19 5.30
C LYS A 269 8.94 14.98 6.20
N ILE A 270 8.10 14.05 5.75
CA ILE A 270 7.84 12.78 6.46
C ILE A 270 8.93 11.73 6.13
N GLY A 271 9.79 11.95 5.14
CA GLY A 271 10.87 11.01 4.79
C GLY A 271 10.53 10.08 3.62
N GLY A 272 9.85 10.60 2.59
CA GLY A 272 9.63 9.87 1.33
C GLY A 272 8.47 8.88 1.36
N VAL A 273 7.51 9.08 2.26
CA VAL A 273 6.23 8.35 2.27
C VAL A 273 5.44 8.67 0.99
N THR A 274 4.69 7.70 0.47
CA THR A 274 3.76 7.97 -0.63
C THR A 274 2.44 8.51 -0.08
N ILE A 275 1.95 9.62 -0.62
CA ILE A 275 0.66 10.20 -0.25
C ILE A 275 -0.24 10.21 -1.47
N MET A 276 -1.43 9.61 -1.32
CA MET A 276 -2.54 9.67 -2.28
C MET A 276 -3.66 10.54 -1.72
N ARG A 277 -3.67 11.82 -2.11
CA ARG A 277 -4.72 12.78 -1.74
C ARG A 277 -5.98 12.47 -2.55
N LYS A 278 -7.01 11.94 -1.89
CA LYS A 278 -8.31 11.58 -2.50
C LYS A 278 -9.10 12.84 -2.88
N GLY A 279 -9.67 12.87 -4.08
CA GLY A 279 -10.38 14.06 -4.56
C GLY A 279 -11.18 13.87 -5.84
N LYS A 280 -11.50 14.97 -6.53
CA LYS A 280 -12.13 14.91 -7.87
C LYS A 280 -11.22 14.16 -8.85
N ALA A 281 -9.94 14.49 -8.84
CA ALA A 281 -8.85 13.62 -9.26
C ALA A 281 -8.09 13.19 -8.00
N ASP A 282 -7.50 11.99 -8.01
CA ASP A 282 -6.60 11.58 -6.93
C ASP A 282 -5.19 12.03 -7.29
N VAL A 283 -4.54 12.74 -6.38
CA VAL A 283 -3.20 13.30 -6.59
C VAL A 283 -2.20 12.50 -5.74
N ILE A 284 -1.17 11.96 -6.37
CA ILE A 284 -0.25 10.97 -5.81
C ILE A 284 1.18 11.47 -5.95
N SER A 285 1.95 11.43 -4.85
CA SER A 285 3.38 11.76 -4.84
C SER A 285 4.12 10.93 -3.80
N ASP A 286 5.39 10.65 -4.06
CA ASP A 286 6.39 10.13 -3.11
C ASP A 286 7.42 11.20 -2.72
N GLY A 287 7.16 12.47 -3.05
CA GLY A 287 8.08 13.57 -2.85
C GLY A 287 9.07 13.80 -4.00
N LYS A 288 8.99 13.03 -5.09
CA LYS A 288 9.81 13.25 -6.31
C LYS A 288 8.99 13.80 -7.47
N LYS A 289 7.83 13.21 -7.73
CA LYS A 289 6.94 13.59 -8.84
C LYS A 289 5.49 13.58 -8.36
N VAL A 290 4.72 14.56 -8.82
CA VAL A 290 3.27 14.60 -8.59
C VAL A 290 2.55 14.06 -9.83
N THR A 291 1.77 13.02 -9.62
CA THR A 291 0.91 12.42 -10.65
C THR A 291 -0.54 12.51 -10.23
N GLN A 292 -1.46 12.45 -11.18
CA GLN A 292 -2.88 12.38 -10.88
C GLN A 292 -3.59 11.32 -11.72
N VAL A 293 -4.72 10.84 -11.20
CA VAL A 293 -5.69 10.02 -11.93
C VAL A 293 -7.02 10.77 -11.92
N SER A 294 -7.42 11.25 -13.10
CA SER A 294 -8.62 12.09 -13.27
C SER A 294 -9.83 11.35 -13.86
N THR A 295 -9.71 10.03 -14.07
CA THR A 295 -10.80 9.18 -14.57
C THR A 295 -12.08 9.41 -13.78
N PHE A 296 -13.19 9.52 -14.50
CA PHE A 296 -14.49 9.70 -13.89
C PHE A 296 -14.81 8.51 -12.98
N GLY A 297 -15.17 8.82 -11.73
CA GLY A 297 -15.60 7.85 -10.72
C GLY A 297 -17.10 7.84 -10.57
N SER A 298 -17.58 8.31 -9.43
CA SER A 298 -19.00 8.48 -9.16
C SER A 298 -19.26 9.80 -8.43
N PRO A 299 -20.33 10.55 -8.75
CA PRO A 299 -20.75 11.70 -7.95
C PRO A 299 -21.42 11.26 -6.63
N ARG A 300 -21.79 9.98 -6.49
CA ARG A 300 -22.39 9.43 -5.27
C ARG A 300 -21.29 9.08 -4.26
N ARG A 301 -21.39 9.64 -3.05
CA ARG A 301 -20.44 9.41 -1.95
C ARG A 301 -20.89 8.28 -1.01
N CYS A 302 -20.42 7.06 -1.23
CA CYS A 302 -20.67 5.93 -0.32
C CYS A 302 -19.61 5.94 0.79
N GLY A 303 -20.01 5.63 2.03
CA GLY A 303 -19.11 5.71 3.18
C GLY A 303 -17.86 4.83 3.06
N GLY A 304 -17.97 3.66 2.40
CA GLY A 304 -16.89 2.69 2.30
C GLY A 304 -16.03 2.76 1.05
N GLN A 305 -16.09 3.82 0.24
CA GLN A 305 -15.23 3.94 -0.96
C GLN A 305 -13.74 4.02 -0.60
N GLY A 306 -13.40 4.67 0.52
CA GLY A 306 -12.02 4.69 1.04
C GLY A 306 -11.53 3.30 1.42
N ASP A 307 -12.39 2.49 2.02
CA ASP A 307 -12.07 1.10 2.39
C ASP A 307 -11.80 0.24 1.16
N ILE A 308 -12.63 0.35 0.11
CA ILE A 308 -12.37 -0.33 -1.17
C ILE A 308 -11.01 0.10 -1.74
N LEU A 309 -10.72 1.42 -1.71
CA LEU A 309 -9.46 1.95 -2.20
C LEU A 309 -8.28 1.34 -1.44
N SER A 310 -8.28 1.41 -0.11
CA SER A 310 -7.14 0.97 0.70
C SER A 310 -6.85 -0.53 0.55
N GLY A 311 -7.89 -1.37 0.49
CA GLY A 311 -7.76 -2.78 0.14
C GLY A 311 -7.15 -3.00 -1.25
N SER A 312 -7.59 -2.23 -2.24
CA SER A 312 -7.09 -2.32 -3.63
C SER A 312 -5.65 -1.84 -3.75
N VAL A 313 -5.28 -0.73 -3.08
CA VAL A 313 -3.91 -0.20 -3.01
C VAL A 313 -2.96 -1.27 -2.49
N ALA A 314 -3.34 -2.00 -1.43
CA ALA A 314 -2.47 -3.01 -0.84
C ALA A 314 -2.15 -4.14 -1.83
N VAL A 315 -3.13 -4.58 -2.62
CA VAL A 315 -2.95 -5.62 -3.65
C VAL A 315 -2.03 -5.14 -4.77
N PHE A 316 -2.34 -3.99 -5.37
CA PHE A 316 -1.55 -3.47 -6.48
C PHE A 316 -0.13 -3.08 -6.05
N SER A 317 0.05 -2.55 -4.84
CA SER A 317 1.38 -2.27 -4.28
C SER A 317 2.21 -3.54 -4.10
N SER A 318 1.60 -4.62 -3.61
CA SER A 318 2.23 -5.95 -3.53
C SER A 318 2.64 -6.46 -4.91
N TRP A 319 1.76 -6.35 -5.91
CA TRP A 319 2.05 -6.77 -7.27
C TRP A 319 3.13 -5.93 -7.95
N ALA A 320 3.09 -4.60 -7.79
CA ALA A 320 4.11 -3.69 -8.29
C ALA A 320 5.48 -4.00 -7.67
N LEU A 321 5.51 -4.31 -6.36
CA LEU A 321 6.73 -4.72 -5.66
C LEU A 321 7.31 -6.01 -6.27
N HIS A 322 6.45 -7.01 -6.47
CA HIS A 322 6.85 -8.28 -7.08
C HIS A 322 7.35 -8.09 -8.51
N PHE A 323 6.65 -7.28 -9.32
CA PHE A 323 7.03 -6.95 -10.69
C PHE A 323 8.42 -6.31 -10.77
N LEU A 324 8.74 -5.35 -9.89
CA LEU A 324 10.06 -4.71 -9.86
C LEU A 324 11.17 -5.64 -9.36
N LEU A 325 10.83 -6.61 -8.52
CA LEU A 325 11.77 -7.63 -8.06
C LEU A 325 12.09 -8.67 -9.12
N SER A 326 11.10 -9.07 -9.92
CA SER A 326 11.27 -10.09 -10.98
C SER A 326 11.94 -9.58 -12.25
N ASN A 327 11.90 -8.26 -12.52
CA ASN A 327 12.54 -7.69 -13.70
C ASN A 327 14.04 -7.40 -13.45
N GLU A 328 14.91 -8.03 -14.24
CA GLU A 328 16.37 -7.89 -14.15
C GLU A 328 16.93 -6.63 -14.85
N GLN A 329 16.13 -5.91 -15.64
CA GLN A 329 16.56 -4.73 -16.40
C GLN A 329 15.86 -3.45 -15.89
N PRO A 330 16.49 -2.64 -15.01
CA PRO A 330 15.96 -1.33 -14.64
C PRO A 330 16.28 -0.33 -15.76
N LYS A 331 15.54 -0.39 -16.88
CA LYS A 331 15.72 0.53 -18.02
C LYS A 331 14.82 1.76 -18.00
N GLU A 332 14.04 1.96 -16.96
CA GLU A 332 13.33 3.21 -16.70
C GLU A 332 13.55 3.63 -15.25
N THR A 333 13.62 4.94 -15.04
CA THR A 333 13.67 5.65 -13.76
C THR A 333 12.99 4.88 -12.62
N SER A 334 13.65 4.77 -11.46
CA SER A 334 13.19 4.00 -10.30
C SER A 334 11.82 4.51 -9.78
N VAL A 335 10.72 4.06 -10.39
CA VAL A 335 9.37 4.43 -9.94
C VAL A 335 9.09 3.66 -8.65
N ASN A 336 8.67 4.38 -7.61
CA ASN A 336 8.29 3.76 -6.35
C ASN A 336 7.10 2.81 -6.59
N PRO A 337 7.18 1.50 -6.24
CA PRO A 337 6.08 0.56 -6.42
C PRO A 337 4.79 1.01 -5.71
N MET A 338 4.91 1.77 -4.62
CA MET A 338 3.78 2.32 -3.88
C MET A 338 2.99 3.33 -4.72
N VAL A 339 3.68 4.16 -5.52
CA VAL A 339 3.03 5.10 -6.45
C VAL A 339 2.29 4.35 -7.54
N LEU A 340 2.88 3.28 -8.10
CA LEU A 340 2.21 2.43 -9.09
C LEU A 340 0.95 1.77 -8.51
N GLY A 341 1.03 1.29 -7.26
CA GLY A 341 -0.11 0.73 -6.53
C GLY A 341 -1.27 1.72 -6.39
N CYS A 342 -0.97 2.95 -5.96
CA CYS A 342 -1.96 4.03 -5.87
C CYS A 342 -2.61 4.35 -7.22
N ILE A 343 -1.82 4.51 -8.28
CA ILE A 343 -2.33 4.82 -9.63
C ILE A 343 -3.30 3.73 -10.11
N ALA A 344 -2.89 2.46 -10.03
CA ALA A 344 -3.70 1.32 -10.46
C ALA A 344 -5.02 1.22 -9.67
N SER A 345 -4.94 1.34 -8.34
CA SER A 345 -6.12 1.29 -7.47
C SER A 345 -7.10 2.44 -7.71
N SER A 346 -6.59 3.64 -7.99
CA SER A 346 -7.41 4.82 -8.26
C SER A 346 -8.23 4.62 -9.52
N LEU A 347 -7.58 4.18 -10.61
CA LEU A 347 -8.27 3.87 -11.87
C LEU A 347 -9.34 2.79 -11.66
N LEU A 348 -8.97 1.68 -11.02
CA LEU A 348 -9.89 0.56 -10.83
C LEU A 348 -11.12 0.96 -10.02
N LEU A 349 -10.92 1.62 -8.88
CA LEU A 349 -12.03 2.08 -8.03
C LEU A 349 -12.93 3.06 -8.77
N ARG A 350 -12.34 4.03 -9.49
CA ARG A 350 -13.10 5.03 -10.25
C ARG A 350 -13.95 4.37 -11.32
N LYS A 351 -13.38 3.46 -12.11
CA LYS A 351 -14.10 2.70 -13.13
C LYS A 351 -15.24 1.87 -12.52
N ALA A 352 -14.98 1.13 -11.45
CA ALA A 352 -16.00 0.34 -10.76
C ALA A 352 -17.12 1.21 -10.18
N ALA A 353 -16.77 2.36 -9.59
CA ALA A 353 -17.74 3.30 -9.06
C ALA A 353 -18.59 3.95 -10.16
N ALA A 354 -18.01 4.21 -11.34
CA ALA A 354 -18.74 4.72 -12.51
C ALA A 354 -19.79 3.72 -12.99
N LEU A 355 -19.41 2.44 -13.14
CA LEU A 355 -20.33 1.37 -13.55
C LEU A 355 -21.44 1.15 -12.51
N ALA A 356 -21.09 1.11 -11.23
CA ALA A 356 -22.06 1.00 -10.14
C ALA A 356 -23.05 2.18 -10.14
N PHE A 357 -22.53 3.40 -10.33
CA PHE A 357 -23.37 4.59 -10.44
C PHE A 357 -24.23 4.60 -11.68
N GLU A 358 -23.73 4.10 -12.80
CA GLU A 358 -24.50 4.01 -14.03
C GLU A 358 -25.72 3.10 -13.85
N LYS A 359 -25.53 1.96 -13.17
CA LYS A 359 -26.58 0.99 -12.85
C LYS A 359 -27.56 1.51 -11.78
N ASN A 360 -27.06 2.03 -10.66
CA ASN A 360 -27.87 2.27 -9.44
C ASN A 360 -28.15 3.75 -9.16
N LYS A 361 -27.48 4.68 -9.85
CA LYS A 361 -27.62 6.14 -9.71
C LYS A 361 -27.55 6.57 -8.23
N ARG A 362 -28.62 7.21 -7.72
CA ARG A 362 -28.70 7.70 -6.34
C ARG A 362 -28.60 6.58 -5.29
N SER A 363 -29.09 5.39 -5.63
CA SER A 363 -29.14 4.23 -4.74
C SER A 363 -27.81 3.50 -4.59
N THR A 364 -26.78 3.88 -5.36
CA THR A 364 -25.46 3.24 -5.29
C THR A 364 -24.92 3.23 -3.86
N VAL A 365 -24.54 2.04 -3.40
CA VAL A 365 -23.89 1.77 -2.11
C VAL A 365 -22.51 1.12 -2.31
N THR A 366 -21.76 0.91 -1.23
CA THR A 366 -20.38 0.39 -1.29
C THR A 366 -20.32 -1.01 -1.92
N THR A 367 -21.26 -1.90 -1.60
CA THR A 367 -21.32 -3.26 -2.14
C THR A 367 -21.49 -3.28 -3.65
N ASP A 368 -22.28 -2.36 -4.21
CA ASP A 368 -22.46 -2.26 -5.65
C ASP A 368 -21.13 -1.96 -6.37
N ILE A 369 -20.30 -1.09 -5.78
CA ILE A 369 -18.96 -0.78 -6.34
C ILE A 369 -18.08 -2.02 -6.32
N ILE A 370 -18.15 -2.82 -5.24
CA ILE A 370 -17.38 -4.07 -5.09
C ILE A 370 -17.78 -5.08 -6.18
N GLU A 371 -19.06 -5.17 -6.56
CA GLU A 371 -19.52 -6.06 -7.63
C GLU A 371 -18.85 -5.76 -8.98
N PHE A 372 -18.52 -4.49 -9.25
CA PHE A 372 -17.92 -4.06 -10.50
C PHE A 372 -16.39 -4.05 -10.51
N LEU A 373 -15.71 -4.36 -9.40
CA LEU A 373 -14.24 -4.41 -9.36
C LEU A 373 -13.68 -5.44 -10.35
N GLY A 374 -14.21 -6.66 -10.35
CA GLY A 374 -13.75 -7.73 -11.23
C GLY A 374 -13.94 -7.39 -12.71
N GLN A 375 -15.14 -6.91 -13.10
CA GLN A 375 -15.40 -6.47 -14.47
C GLN A 375 -14.48 -5.32 -14.89
N SER A 376 -14.26 -4.35 -13.99
CA SER A 376 -13.42 -3.20 -14.29
C SER A 376 -11.96 -3.59 -14.53
N LEU A 377 -11.47 -4.61 -13.80
CA LEU A 377 -10.12 -5.14 -14.00
C LEU A 377 -10.04 -5.95 -15.31
N GLU A 378 -11.02 -6.81 -15.56
CA GLU A 378 -11.11 -7.62 -16.79
C GLU A 378 -11.12 -6.75 -18.05
N ASP A 379 -11.84 -5.63 -18.03
CA ASP A 379 -11.85 -4.68 -19.15
C ASP A 379 -10.48 -4.05 -19.46
N ILE A 380 -9.58 -3.97 -18.46
CA ILE A 380 -8.25 -3.36 -18.60
C ILE A 380 -7.18 -4.41 -18.90
N CYS A 381 -7.25 -5.53 -18.18
CA CYS A 381 -6.30 -6.64 -18.22
C CYS A 381 -7.08 -7.97 -18.23
N PRO A 382 -7.55 -8.41 -19.42
CA PRO A 382 -8.35 -9.62 -19.54
C PRO A 382 -7.60 -10.87 -19.08
N ALA A 383 -8.28 -11.78 -18.39
CA ALA A 383 -7.73 -13.07 -18.04
C ALA A 383 -7.43 -13.89 -19.32
N GLY A 384 -6.18 -14.31 -19.50
CA GLY A 384 -5.80 -15.25 -20.56
C GLY A 384 -6.57 -16.57 -20.43
N ARG A 385 -7.02 -17.12 -21.57
CA ARG A 385 -7.75 -18.41 -21.62
C ARG A 385 -6.84 -19.62 -21.51
#